data_AF-T1BFJ9-F1
#
_entry.id   AF-T1BFJ9-F1
#
_cell.length_a   1.000
_cell.length_b   1.000
_cell.length_c   1.000
_cell.angle_alpha   90.00
_cell.angle_beta   90.00
_cell.angle_gamma   90.00
#
_symmetry.space_group_name_H-M   'P 1'
#
loop_
_entity.id
_entity.type
_entity.pdbx_description
1 polymer ?
#
loop_
_entity_poly.entity_id
_entity_poly.type
_entity_poly.pdbx_seq_one_letter_code
_entity_poly.pdbx_strand_id
1 'polypeptide(L)'
;VKLESDGTQRWLVVKSSPDKVWAGLESFWASNGFKLQSDDPKIGIMETQWKDNKTAVPQTYIKHLVSSVMDSLVSSPVRDQFRVRIERGTEAGTTEVYLFHKGMEEMLNKNNYTGSIWQPLPDNPEIETEYLKKLAVKFGESPEEADTLLAKEDTSQKPNESSDNTNTSHISSSAKLVTQADGGTLLTLNEPFDRAWRKIGLALDRSAFTVEDRDRAAGVYFIRYTTDEESGKKNGSRGFFS
;
A
#
# COMPACT_ATOMS: atom_id res chain seq x y z
N VAL A 1 7.83 -18.49 -5.44
CA VAL A 1 6.79 -17.63 -4.82
C VAL A 1 5.63 -17.58 -5.82
N LYS A 2 4.51 -16.88 -5.58
CA LYS A 2 3.54 -16.57 -6.65
C LYS A 2 2.96 -15.18 -6.43
N LEU A 3 2.62 -14.49 -7.51
CA LEU A 3 1.85 -13.26 -7.46
C LEU A 3 0.39 -13.59 -7.75
N GLU A 4 -0.52 -12.97 -6.99
CA GLU A 4 -1.97 -13.12 -7.16
C GLU A 4 -2.61 -11.73 -7.25
N SER A 5 -3.77 -11.63 -7.89
CA SER A 5 -4.54 -10.40 -7.97
C SER A 5 -6.05 -10.60 -7.80
N ASP A 6 -6.72 -9.56 -7.31
CA ASP A 6 -8.19 -9.48 -7.22
C ASP A 6 -8.60 -8.02 -7.48
N GLY A 7 -9.19 -7.77 -8.65
CA GLY A 7 -9.50 -6.42 -9.12
C GLY A 7 -8.26 -5.57 -9.30
N THR A 8 -8.13 -4.51 -8.50
CA THR A 8 -6.96 -3.60 -8.51
C THR A 8 -5.88 -4.01 -7.51
N GLN A 9 -6.14 -5.00 -6.67
CA GLN A 9 -5.24 -5.42 -5.61
C GLN A 9 -4.31 -6.52 -6.09
N ARG A 10 -3.01 -6.40 -5.76
CA ARG A 10 -1.99 -7.42 -6.00
C ARG A 10 -1.31 -7.81 -4.70
N TRP A 11 -0.92 -9.07 -4.56
CA TRP A 11 -0.18 -9.55 -3.40
C TRP A 11 0.72 -10.73 -3.73
N LEU A 12 1.72 -10.93 -2.90
CA LEU A 12 2.68 -12.02 -3.03
C LEU A 12 2.29 -13.17 -2.11
N VAL A 13 2.25 -14.40 -2.61
CA VAL A 13 2.07 -15.61 -1.79
C VAL A 13 3.40 -16.33 -1.69
N VAL A 14 3.91 -16.39 -0.46
CA VAL A 14 5.20 -16.98 -0.11
C VAL A 14 4.95 -18.32 0.57
N LYS A 15 5.62 -19.38 0.09
CA LYS A 15 5.56 -20.73 0.69
C LYS A 15 6.45 -20.82 1.93
N SER A 16 6.09 -20.09 2.97
CA SER A 16 6.82 -20.03 4.24
C SER A 16 5.88 -19.61 5.37
N SER A 17 6.29 -19.85 6.61
CA SER A 17 5.53 -19.43 7.79
C SER A 17 5.55 -17.91 7.97
N PRO A 18 4.51 -17.32 8.59
CA PRO A 18 4.45 -15.87 8.86
C PRO A 18 5.73 -15.33 9.51
N ASP A 19 6.25 -16.01 10.53
CA ASP A 19 7.45 -15.57 11.26
C ASP A 19 8.70 -15.49 10.37
N LYS A 20 8.85 -16.44 9.43
CA LYS A 20 9.97 -16.43 8.49
C LYS A 20 9.81 -15.34 7.43
N VAL A 21 8.59 -15.12 6.96
CA VAL A 21 8.29 -14.02 6.04
C VAL A 21 8.53 -12.69 6.73
N TRP A 22 8.15 -12.55 7.99
CA TRP A 22 8.38 -11.35 8.79
C TRP A 22 9.86 -10.98 8.89
N ALA A 23 10.72 -11.91 9.32
CA ALA A 23 12.17 -11.69 9.36
C ALA A 23 12.75 -11.39 7.96
N GLY A 24 12.19 -11.99 6.91
CA GLY A 24 12.52 -11.68 5.53
C GLY A 24 12.18 -10.24 5.14
N LEU A 25 11.03 -9.72 5.58
CA LEU A 25 10.60 -8.34 5.36
C LEU A 25 11.47 -7.34 6.12
N GLU A 26 11.80 -7.59 7.38
CA GLU A 26 12.71 -6.74 8.16
C GLU A 26 14.05 -6.58 7.45
N SER A 27 14.64 -7.70 7.04
CA SER A 27 15.92 -7.69 6.34
C SER A 27 15.83 -7.07 4.94
N PHE A 28 14.69 -7.21 4.26
CA PHE A 28 14.42 -6.56 2.97
C PHE A 28 14.40 -5.03 3.11
N TRP A 29 13.66 -4.51 4.08
CA TRP A 29 13.58 -3.06 4.28
C TRP A 29 14.94 -2.49 4.70
N ALA A 30 15.65 -3.16 5.61
CA ALA A 30 17.00 -2.78 5.99
C ALA A 30 17.96 -2.75 4.79
N SER A 31 17.94 -3.77 3.92
CA SER A 31 18.82 -3.80 2.73
C SER A 31 18.46 -2.74 1.68
N ASN A 32 17.19 -2.35 1.60
CA ASN A 32 16.74 -1.25 0.75
C ASN A 32 16.90 0.13 1.44
N GLY A 33 17.51 0.16 2.62
CA GLY A 33 17.81 1.37 3.38
C GLY A 33 16.57 2.08 3.93
N PHE A 34 15.48 1.35 4.16
CA PHE A 34 14.31 1.84 4.90
C PHE A 34 14.47 1.48 6.37
N LYS A 35 14.14 2.44 7.24
CA LYS A 35 13.94 2.19 8.68
C LYS A 35 12.49 1.84 8.92
N LEU A 36 12.20 1.08 9.96
CA LEU A 36 10.82 0.77 10.36
C LEU A 36 10.31 1.84 11.32
N GLN A 37 9.10 2.34 11.05
CA GLN A 37 8.31 3.17 11.94
C GLN A 37 7.45 2.30 12.87
N SER A 38 6.87 1.23 12.32
CA SER A 38 6.09 0.24 13.06
C SER A 38 6.50 -1.17 12.64
N ASP A 39 6.52 -2.08 13.59
CA ASP A 39 6.93 -3.47 13.44
C ASP A 39 6.13 -4.32 14.44
N ASP A 40 4.89 -4.68 14.04
CA ASP A 40 3.99 -5.45 14.90
C ASP A 40 3.57 -6.78 14.23
N PRO A 41 4.27 -7.89 14.52
CA PRO A 41 3.95 -9.20 13.99
C PRO A 41 2.63 -9.76 14.54
N LYS A 42 2.09 -9.25 15.67
CA LYS A 42 0.84 -9.76 16.25
C LYS A 42 -0.35 -9.38 15.39
N ILE A 43 -0.39 -8.14 14.93
CA ILE A 43 -1.43 -7.67 13.99
C ILE A 43 -1.03 -7.91 12.53
N GLY A 44 0.24 -8.27 12.28
CA GLY A 44 0.78 -8.60 10.96
C GLY A 44 1.03 -7.36 10.10
N ILE A 45 1.37 -6.21 10.71
CA ILE A 45 1.57 -4.94 10.02
C ILE A 45 2.97 -4.37 10.29
N MET A 46 3.69 -4.08 9.21
CA MET A 46 4.99 -3.43 9.23
C MET A 46 4.92 -2.16 8.41
N GLU A 47 5.50 -1.06 8.90
CA GLU A 47 5.50 0.23 8.21
C GLU A 47 6.88 0.85 8.25
N THR A 48 7.34 1.36 7.11
CA THR A 48 8.61 2.08 7.02
C THR A 48 8.46 3.52 7.51
N GLN A 49 9.57 4.14 7.90
CA GLN A 49 9.64 5.60 7.99
C GLN A 49 9.56 6.19 6.58
N TRP A 50 9.05 7.42 6.51
CA TRP A 50 9.21 8.27 5.33
C TRP A 50 10.68 8.40 4.96
N LYS A 51 10.99 8.17 3.69
CA LYS A 51 12.36 8.26 3.15
C LYS A 51 12.36 9.13 1.90
N ASP A 52 13.31 10.06 1.84
CA ASP A 52 13.51 10.89 0.65
C ASP A 52 13.88 10.03 -0.56
N ASN A 53 13.09 10.14 -1.62
CA ASN A 53 13.34 9.54 -2.91
C ASN A 53 14.13 10.52 -3.79
N LYS A 54 15.45 10.41 -3.71
CA LYS A 54 16.38 11.26 -4.49
C LYS A 54 16.37 10.98 -6.00
N THR A 55 15.64 9.95 -6.43
CA THR A 55 15.50 9.55 -7.84
C THR A 55 14.14 9.92 -8.42
N ALA A 56 13.20 10.38 -7.59
CA ALA A 56 11.90 10.83 -8.07
C ALA A 56 12.07 12.13 -8.86
N VAL A 57 12.03 12.01 -10.19
CA VAL A 57 11.79 13.16 -11.06
C VAL A 57 10.29 13.41 -11.02
N PRO A 58 9.80 14.61 -10.65
CA PRO A 58 8.37 14.92 -10.70
C PRO A 58 7.85 14.75 -12.13
N GLN A 59 7.25 13.60 -12.44
CA GLN A 59 6.66 13.31 -13.74
C GLN A 59 5.34 14.11 -13.96
N THR A 60 4.78 14.68 -12.89
CA THR A 60 3.41 15.22 -12.86
C THR A 60 3.22 16.54 -13.63
N TYR A 61 4.23 17.09 -14.34
CA TYR A 61 4.08 18.33 -15.13
C TYR A 61 4.56 18.28 -16.60
N ILE A 62 4.89 17.11 -17.17
CA ILE A 62 5.25 17.03 -18.61
C ILE A 62 4.13 16.39 -19.43
N LYS A 63 2.94 16.98 -19.43
CA LYS A 63 1.93 16.64 -20.47
C LYS A 63 1.41 17.80 -21.32
N HIS A 64 1.62 19.08 -20.98
CA HIS A 64 1.06 20.18 -21.80
C HIS A 64 1.87 21.48 -21.99
N LEU A 65 3.18 21.56 -21.68
CA LEU A 65 3.94 22.81 -21.91
C LEU A 65 5.11 22.66 -22.88
N VAL A 66 4.90 23.23 -24.06
CA VAL A 66 5.89 23.56 -25.08
C VAL A 66 6.65 24.82 -24.65
N SER A 67 7.97 24.81 -24.86
CA SER A 67 8.91 25.94 -24.97
C SER A 67 8.96 27.00 -23.84
N SER A 68 9.88 26.80 -22.91
CA SER A 68 10.80 27.87 -22.49
C SER A 68 11.97 27.27 -21.72
N VAL A 69 13.15 27.36 -22.32
CA VAL A 69 14.43 27.24 -21.63
C VAL A 69 14.45 28.26 -20.48
N MET A 70 14.88 27.80 -19.29
CA MET A 70 14.96 28.50 -18.00
C MET A 70 13.75 28.34 -17.08
N ASP A 71 13.63 27.17 -16.46
CA ASP A 71 13.24 27.10 -15.04
C ASP A 71 14.20 26.13 -14.37
N SER A 72 14.92 26.64 -13.37
CA SER A 72 15.95 25.93 -12.63
C SER A 72 15.43 24.61 -12.08
N LEU A 73 16.27 23.58 -12.18
CA LEU A 73 16.16 22.19 -11.73
C LEU A 73 15.86 22.05 -10.23
N VAL A 74 14.75 22.59 -9.74
CA VAL A 74 14.24 22.31 -8.41
C VAL A 74 13.40 21.06 -8.52
N SER A 75 14.08 19.91 -8.43
CA SER A 75 13.41 18.66 -8.11
C SER A 75 12.80 18.83 -6.73
N SER A 76 11.48 19.01 -6.64
CA SER A 76 10.77 18.97 -5.36
C SER A 76 11.08 17.63 -4.68
N PRO A 77 11.55 17.64 -3.42
CA PRO A 77 11.76 16.41 -2.68
C PRO A 77 10.48 15.58 -2.62
N VAL A 78 10.56 14.32 -3.04
CA VAL A 78 9.50 13.32 -2.84
C VAL A 78 9.93 12.40 -1.71
N ARG A 79 8.97 11.96 -0.89
CA ARG A 79 9.17 10.96 0.15
C ARG A 79 8.28 9.76 -0.09
N ASP A 80 8.82 8.58 0.14
CA ASP A 80 8.10 7.32 0.07
C ASP A 80 7.99 6.68 1.46
N GLN A 81 6.83 6.08 1.71
CA GLN A 81 6.57 5.20 2.83
C GLN A 81 5.87 3.94 2.30
N PHE A 82 6.24 2.80 2.88
CA PHE A 82 5.63 1.51 2.57
C PHE A 82 4.99 0.92 3.82
N ARG A 83 3.77 0.39 3.65
CA ARG A 83 3.10 -0.44 4.64
C ARG A 83 2.93 -1.83 4.07
N VAL A 84 3.32 -2.83 4.85
CA VAL A 84 3.13 -4.24 4.55
C VAL A 84 2.15 -4.84 5.52
N ARG A 85 1.19 -5.61 5.00
CA ARG A 85 0.39 -6.54 5.80
C ARG A 85 0.74 -7.96 5.40
N ILE A 86 0.95 -8.82 6.38
CA ILE A 86 0.98 -10.27 6.14
C ILE A 86 -0.24 -10.96 6.74
N GLU A 87 -0.75 -11.95 6.02
CA GLU A 87 -1.81 -12.83 6.49
C GLU A 87 -1.41 -14.29 6.23
N ARG A 88 -1.94 -15.21 7.03
CA ARG A 88 -1.83 -16.64 6.72
C ARG A 88 -2.57 -16.89 5.40
N GLY A 89 -1.91 -17.55 4.46
CA GLY A 89 -2.50 -17.82 3.16
C GLY A 89 -3.60 -18.87 3.23
N THR A 90 -4.37 -18.91 2.15
CA THR A 90 -5.45 -19.90 1.95
C THR A 90 -4.91 -21.34 1.87
N GLU A 91 -3.70 -21.52 1.34
CA GLU A 91 -2.98 -22.79 1.33
C GLU A 91 -2.16 -22.97 2.62
N ALA A 92 -2.21 -24.18 3.20
CA ALA A 92 -1.44 -24.48 4.41
C ALA A 92 0.07 -24.26 4.20
N GLY A 93 0.72 -23.57 5.15
CA GLY A 93 2.15 -23.27 5.08
C GLY A 93 2.50 -22.11 4.14
N THR A 94 1.52 -21.35 3.66
CA THR A 94 1.73 -20.14 2.88
C THR A 94 1.41 -18.87 3.68
N THR A 95 2.04 -17.77 3.28
CA THR A 95 1.81 -16.43 3.81
C THR A 95 1.58 -15.48 2.64
N GLU A 96 0.54 -14.67 2.74
CA GLU A 96 0.19 -13.65 1.76
C GLU A 96 0.74 -12.30 2.23
N VAL A 97 1.40 -11.57 1.33
CA VAL A 97 2.08 -10.29 1.60
C VAL A 97 1.45 -9.22 0.72
N TYR A 98 0.77 -8.28 1.37
CA TYR A 98 0.18 -7.10 0.79
C TYR A 98 1.12 -5.92 0.99
N LEU A 99 1.31 -5.12 -0.05
CA LEU A 99 2.17 -3.95 -0.01
C LEU A 99 1.37 -2.72 -0.45
N PHE A 100 1.49 -1.65 0.32
CA PHE A 100 0.89 -0.36 0.04
C PHE A 100 1.96 0.71 0.04
N HIS A 101 1.89 1.62 -0.93
CA HIS A 101 2.81 2.77 -1.04
C HIS A 101 2.07 4.07 -0.77
N LYS A 102 2.72 4.97 -0.05
CA LYS A 102 2.31 6.37 0.07
C LYS A 102 3.47 7.27 -0.35
N GLY A 103 3.15 8.26 -1.17
CA GLY A 103 4.08 9.31 -1.60
C GLY A 103 3.69 10.66 -1.03
N MET A 104 4.67 11.49 -0.71
CA MET A 104 4.47 12.92 -0.43
C MET A 104 5.44 13.75 -1.25
N GLU A 105 4.97 14.86 -1.81
CA GLU A 105 5.80 15.84 -2.51
C GLU A 105 5.85 17.14 -1.70
N GLU A 106 7.04 17.73 -1.62
CA GLU A 106 7.22 19.06 -1.04
C GLU A 106 6.81 20.13 -2.05
N MET A 107 5.74 20.87 -1.75
CA MET A 107 5.26 21.99 -2.57
C MET A 107 5.52 23.32 -1.87
N LEU A 108 5.90 24.34 -2.64
CA LEU A 108 6.03 25.70 -2.12
C LEU A 108 4.65 26.22 -1.70
N ASN A 109 4.57 26.87 -0.55
CA ASN A 109 3.31 27.42 -0.05
C ASN A 109 2.82 28.55 -0.97
N LYS A 110 1.71 28.32 -1.69
CA LYS A 110 1.13 29.24 -2.68
C LYS A 110 0.58 30.53 -2.05
N ASN A 111 0.35 30.57 -0.74
CA ASN A 111 -0.33 31.68 -0.08
C ASN A 111 0.62 32.78 0.41
N ASN A 112 1.87 32.43 0.71
CA ASN A 112 2.84 33.37 1.29
C ASN A 112 4.22 33.31 0.61
N TYR A 113 4.41 32.42 -0.38
CA TYR A 113 5.69 32.14 -1.05
C TYR A 113 6.88 31.97 -0.09
N THR A 114 6.58 31.60 1.17
CA THR A 114 7.55 31.46 2.26
C THR A 114 7.32 30.11 2.92
N GLY A 115 8.30 29.23 2.75
CA GLY A 115 8.25 27.86 3.25
C GLY A 115 7.58 26.87 2.30
N SER A 116 7.65 25.60 2.69
CA SER A 116 7.15 24.45 1.95
C SER A 116 6.17 23.64 2.80
N ILE A 117 5.27 22.93 2.13
CA ILE A 117 4.33 21.99 2.74
C ILE A 117 4.46 20.64 2.05
N TRP A 118 4.32 19.56 2.82
CA TRP A 118 4.26 18.21 2.27
C TRP A 118 2.82 17.91 1.86
N GLN A 119 2.62 17.62 0.59
CA GLN A 119 1.32 17.26 0.03
C GLN A 119 1.31 15.78 -0.39
N PRO A 120 0.27 15.01 -0.03
CA PRO A 120 0.12 13.63 -0.49
C PRO A 120 0.07 13.56 -2.02
N LEU A 121 0.80 12.59 -2.58
CA LEU A 121 0.69 12.22 -3.99
C LEU A 121 -0.45 11.23 -4.19
N PRO A 122 -1.04 11.19 -5.40
CA PRO A 122 -1.95 10.10 -5.77
C PRO A 122 -1.27 8.73 -5.64
N ASP A 123 -2.05 7.71 -5.32
CA ASP A 123 -1.58 6.33 -5.27
C ASP A 123 -0.94 5.92 -6.61
N ASN A 124 0.23 5.28 -6.55
CA ASN A 124 0.93 4.78 -7.74
C ASN A 124 1.13 3.24 -7.65
N PRO A 125 0.25 2.45 -8.28
CA PRO A 125 0.34 0.99 -8.26
C PRO A 125 1.62 0.40 -8.91
N GLU A 126 2.30 1.16 -9.76
CA GLU A 126 3.54 0.70 -10.40
C GLU A 126 4.67 0.57 -9.37
N ILE A 127 4.74 1.49 -8.40
CA ILE A 127 5.71 1.43 -7.30
C ILE A 127 5.45 0.21 -6.41
N GLU A 128 4.18 -0.05 -6.07
CA GLU A 128 3.78 -1.25 -5.33
C GLU A 128 4.22 -2.52 -6.09
N THR A 129 3.98 -2.55 -7.40
CA THR A 129 4.35 -3.67 -8.27
C THR A 129 5.87 -3.88 -8.33
N GLU A 130 6.65 -2.81 -8.47
CA GLU A 130 8.11 -2.87 -8.48
C GLU A 130 8.66 -3.47 -7.18
N TYR A 131 8.14 -3.04 -6.02
CA TYR A 131 8.58 -3.57 -4.74
C TYR A 131 8.07 -4.98 -4.47
N LEU A 132 6.89 -5.36 -4.97
CA LEU A 132 6.44 -6.76 -4.96
C LEU A 132 7.38 -7.66 -5.77
N LYS A 133 7.89 -7.21 -6.93
CA LYS A 133 8.94 -7.94 -7.68
C LYS A 133 10.21 -8.13 -6.84
N LYS A 134 10.70 -7.05 -6.22
CA LYS A 134 11.90 -7.11 -5.36
C LYS A 134 11.71 -8.07 -4.19
N LEU A 135 10.50 -8.11 -3.62
CA LEU A 135 10.13 -9.07 -2.58
C LEU A 135 10.07 -10.51 -3.12
N ALA A 136 9.53 -10.73 -4.31
CA ALA A 136 9.52 -12.05 -4.96
C ALA A 136 10.94 -12.60 -5.08
N VAL A 137 11.88 -11.78 -5.56
CA VAL A 137 13.30 -12.12 -5.65
C VAL A 137 13.90 -12.41 -4.28
N LYS A 138 13.63 -11.56 -3.28
CA LYS A 138 14.08 -11.74 -1.90
C LYS A 138 13.64 -13.10 -1.31
N PHE A 139 12.43 -13.55 -1.61
CA PHE A 139 11.86 -14.79 -1.11
C PHE A 139 12.13 -16.01 -2.00
N GLY A 140 13.08 -15.91 -2.92
CA GLY A 140 13.68 -17.07 -3.59
C GLY A 140 13.23 -17.29 -5.02
N GLU A 141 12.87 -16.24 -5.74
CA GLU A 141 12.79 -16.29 -7.21
C GLU A 141 14.03 -15.65 -7.84
N SER A 142 14.45 -16.18 -8.98
CA SER A 142 15.41 -15.46 -9.83
C SER A 142 14.76 -14.18 -10.39
N PRO A 143 15.52 -13.12 -10.71
CA PRO A 143 14.97 -11.89 -11.30
C PRO A 143 14.14 -12.14 -12.57
N GLU A 144 14.55 -13.10 -13.39
CA GLU A 144 13.86 -13.50 -14.63
C GLU A 144 12.49 -14.15 -14.34
N GLU A 145 12.38 -14.97 -13.30
CA GLU A 145 11.13 -15.61 -12.89
C GLU A 145 10.13 -14.59 -12.31
N ALA A 146 10.61 -13.61 -11.55
CA ALA A 146 9.78 -12.55 -10.97
C ALA A 146 9.09 -11.68 -12.06
N ASP A 147 9.77 -11.44 -13.19
CA ASP A 147 9.16 -10.76 -14.34
C ASP A 147 8.10 -11.64 -15.04
N THR A 148 8.33 -12.96 -15.12
CA THR A 148 7.32 -13.87 -15.72
C THR A 148 6.06 -14.02 -14.88
N LEU A 149 6.13 -13.85 -13.55
CA LEU A 149 4.95 -13.89 -12.69
C LEU A 149 3.95 -12.79 -13.06
N LEU A 150 4.44 -11.59 -13.36
CA LEU A 150 3.60 -10.44 -13.71
C LEU A 150 3.04 -10.53 -15.13
N ALA A 151 3.84 -11.01 -16.09
CA ALA A 151 3.39 -11.18 -17.46
C ALA A 151 2.26 -12.23 -17.61
N LYS A 152 2.25 -13.26 -16.76
CA LYS A 152 1.19 -14.30 -16.71
C LYS A 152 -0.12 -13.76 -16.12
N GLU A 153 -0.04 -12.76 -15.24
CA GLU A 153 -1.22 -12.14 -14.64
C GLU A 153 -1.84 -11.08 -15.58
N ASP A 154 -1.01 -10.27 -16.26
CA ASP A 154 -1.49 -9.29 -17.24
C ASP A 154 -2.22 -9.94 -18.43
N THR A 155 -1.92 -11.20 -18.76
CA THR A 155 -2.65 -11.95 -19.81
C THR A 155 -4.01 -12.48 -19.34
N SER A 156 -4.27 -12.53 -18.03
CA SER A 156 -5.59 -12.86 -17.45
C SER A 156 -6.51 -11.64 -17.32
N GLN A 157 -5.99 -10.43 -17.61
CA GLN A 157 -6.73 -9.17 -17.66
C GLN A 157 -6.76 -8.57 -19.07
N LYS A 158 -7.13 -9.34 -20.10
CA LYS A 158 -7.67 -8.74 -21.33
C LYS A 158 -9.18 -8.54 -21.17
N PRO A 159 -9.73 -7.33 -21.37
CA PRO A 159 -11.17 -7.16 -21.53
C PRO A 159 -11.58 -7.90 -22.80
N ASN A 160 -12.26 -9.04 -22.67
CA ASN A 160 -13.00 -9.61 -23.79
C ASN A 160 -14.19 -8.67 -24.06
N GLU A 161 -14.01 -7.74 -24.98
CA GLU A 161 -15.10 -7.25 -25.81
C GLU A 161 -15.61 -8.42 -26.66
N SER A 162 -16.46 -9.24 -26.07
CA SER A 162 -17.31 -10.17 -26.80
C SER A 162 -18.60 -10.32 -26.01
N SER A 163 -19.61 -9.61 -26.50
CA SER A 163 -21.01 -9.88 -26.23
C SER A 163 -21.29 -11.37 -26.42
N ASP A 164 -21.43 -12.14 -25.34
CA ASP A 164 -22.56 -13.08 -25.25
C ASP A 164 -22.87 -13.51 -23.81
N ASN A 165 -24.17 -13.52 -23.56
CA ASN A 165 -24.85 -13.84 -22.31
C ASN A 165 -24.65 -15.31 -21.92
N THR A 166 -23.85 -15.58 -20.87
CA THR A 166 -24.15 -16.67 -19.92
C THR A 166 -23.52 -16.39 -18.55
N ASN A 167 -24.35 -16.51 -17.51
CA ASN A 167 -24.06 -16.36 -16.09
C ASN A 167 -22.71 -16.95 -15.65
N THR A 168 -21.68 -16.10 -15.53
CA THR A 168 -20.60 -16.31 -14.57
C THR A 168 -20.58 -15.07 -13.70
N SER A 169 -21.00 -15.23 -12.45
CA SER A 169 -21.13 -14.18 -11.46
C SER A 169 -19.76 -13.54 -11.21
N HIS A 170 -19.45 -12.47 -11.93
CA HIS A 170 -18.53 -11.44 -11.45
C HIS A 170 -19.20 -10.85 -10.21
N ILE A 171 -18.89 -11.39 -9.04
CA ILE A 171 -19.32 -10.82 -7.76
C ILE A 171 -18.51 -9.55 -7.57
N SER A 172 -18.95 -8.48 -8.23
CA SER A 172 -18.65 -7.11 -7.86
C SER A 172 -19.13 -6.95 -6.42
N SER A 173 -18.21 -7.09 -5.47
CA SER A 173 -18.48 -6.92 -4.05
C SER A 173 -18.84 -5.45 -3.81
N SER A 174 -20.12 -5.12 -3.96
CA SER A 174 -20.64 -3.77 -3.78
C SER A 174 -20.86 -3.54 -2.30
N ALA A 175 -19.99 -2.75 -1.69
CA ALA A 175 -20.27 -2.18 -0.38
C ALA A 175 -21.47 -1.22 -0.53
N LYS A 176 -22.47 -1.35 0.33
CA LYS A 176 -23.68 -0.52 0.30
C LYS A 176 -23.77 0.32 1.57
N LEU A 177 -23.94 1.63 1.40
CA LEU A 177 -24.24 2.52 2.52
C LEU A 177 -25.72 2.40 2.88
N VAL A 178 -26.01 2.17 4.16
CA VAL A 178 -27.37 2.02 4.70
C VAL A 178 -27.52 2.98 5.87
N THR A 179 -28.48 3.89 5.79
CA THR A 179 -28.89 4.73 6.91
C THR A 179 -29.81 3.95 7.83
N GLN A 180 -29.48 3.90 9.11
CA GLN A 180 -30.26 3.25 10.15
C GLN A 180 -31.38 4.18 10.64
N ALA A 181 -32.39 3.58 11.28
CA ALA A 181 -33.56 4.31 11.78
C ALA A 181 -33.23 5.33 12.89
N ASP A 182 -32.10 5.15 13.58
CA ASP A 182 -31.57 6.05 14.60
C ASP A 182 -30.69 7.18 14.03
N GLY A 183 -30.55 7.27 12.70
CA GLY A 183 -29.67 8.22 12.02
C GLY A 183 -28.22 7.76 11.90
N GLY A 184 -27.87 6.58 12.41
CA GLY A 184 -26.59 5.93 12.16
C GLY A 184 -26.39 5.61 10.68
N THR A 185 -25.14 5.48 10.26
CA THR A 185 -24.81 5.05 8.89
C THR A 185 -23.94 3.80 8.97
N LEU A 186 -24.38 2.72 8.32
CA LEU A 186 -23.66 1.47 8.21
C LEU A 186 -23.18 1.25 6.78
N LEU A 187 -22.00 0.63 6.66
CA LEU A 187 -21.55 0.05 5.41
C LEU A 187 -21.77 -1.46 5.45
N THR A 188 -22.61 -1.99 4.56
CA THR A 188 -22.89 -3.41 4.44
C THR A 188 -22.08 -4.02 3.30
N LEU A 189 -21.40 -5.14 3.56
CA LEU A 189 -20.74 -5.95 2.55
C LEU A 189 -21.48 -7.28 2.41
N ASN A 190 -21.86 -7.65 1.19
CA ASN A 190 -22.49 -8.94 0.90
C ASN A 190 -21.44 -10.00 0.62
N GLU A 191 -20.64 -10.34 1.63
CA GLU A 191 -19.50 -11.25 1.54
C GLU A 191 -19.41 -12.13 2.80
N PRO A 192 -18.84 -13.35 2.72
CA PRO A 192 -18.51 -14.13 3.91
C PRO A 192 -17.58 -13.36 4.85
N PHE A 193 -17.72 -13.57 6.16
CA PHE A 193 -16.98 -12.85 7.20
C PHE A 193 -15.48 -12.79 6.95
N ASP A 194 -14.84 -13.92 6.61
CA ASP A 194 -13.39 -13.99 6.40
C ASP A 194 -12.92 -13.09 5.25
N ARG A 195 -13.70 -13.03 4.17
CA ARG A 195 -13.41 -12.18 3.01
C ARG A 195 -13.67 -10.72 3.34
N ALA A 196 -14.78 -10.41 4.01
CA ALA A 196 -15.10 -9.05 4.45
C ALA A 196 -14.04 -8.50 5.42
N TRP A 197 -13.64 -9.30 6.42
CA TRP A 197 -12.61 -8.97 7.40
C TRP A 197 -11.30 -8.59 6.71
N ARG A 198 -10.82 -9.43 5.77
CA ARG A 198 -9.60 -9.13 5.03
C ARG A 198 -9.75 -7.86 4.18
N LYS A 199 -10.85 -7.71 3.44
CA LYS A 199 -11.11 -6.52 2.61
C LYS A 199 -11.11 -5.23 3.44
N ILE A 200 -11.71 -5.26 4.64
CA ILE A 200 -11.73 -4.13 5.56
C ILE A 200 -10.29 -3.80 6.02
N GLY A 201 -9.52 -4.79 6.44
CA GLY A 201 -8.12 -4.56 6.84
C GLY A 201 -7.29 -3.90 5.73
N LEU A 202 -7.44 -4.36 4.50
CA LEU A 202 -6.73 -3.82 3.34
C LEU A 202 -7.21 -2.40 2.98
N ALA A 203 -8.51 -2.13 3.08
CA ALA A 203 -9.06 -0.79 2.88
C ALA A 203 -8.57 0.19 3.95
N LEU A 204 -8.49 -0.24 5.22
CA LEU A 204 -7.93 0.55 6.31
C LEU A 204 -6.45 0.86 6.06
N ASP A 205 -5.67 -0.08 5.57
CA ASP A 205 -4.25 0.15 5.28
C ASP A 205 -4.01 1.16 4.16
N ARG A 206 -4.92 1.25 3.18
CA ARG A 206 -4.89 2.27 2.11
C ARG A 206 -5.41 3.63 2.55
N SER A 207 -6.07 3.71 3.70
CA SER A 207 -6.69 4.94 4.19
C SER A 207 -5.73 5.78 5.06
N ALA A 208 -6.23 6.90 5.56
CA ALA A 208 -5.56 7.71 6.59
C ALA A 208 -5.68 7.10 8.01
N PHE A 209 -6.29 5.92 8.15
CA PHE A 209 -6.36 5.21 9.42
C PHE A 209 -5.12 4.33 9.66
N THR A 210 -4.73 4.25 10.92
CA THR A 210 -3.74 3.28 11.41
C THR A 210 -4.46 2.25 12.27
N VAL A 211 -4.24 0.97 11.98
CA VAL A 211 -4.77 -0.13 12.78
C VAL A 211 -3.83 -0.34 13.96
N GLU A 212 -4.33 -0.14 15.18
CA GLU A 212 -3.56 -0.33 16.41
C GLU A 212 -3.69 -1.76 16.93
N ASP A 213 -4.89 -2.33 16.82
CA ASP A 213 -5.18 -3.69 17.24
C ASP A 213 -6.37 -4.25 16.44
N ARG A 214 -6.54 -5.57 16.48
CA ARG A 214 -7.66 -6.26 15.86
C ARG A 214 -8.03 -7.51 16.64
N ASP A 215 -9.32 -7.67 16.92
CA ASP A 215 -9.90 -8.91 17.43
C ASP A 215 -10.80 -9.51 16.35
N ARG A 216 -10.27 -10.51 15.64
CA ARG A 216 -11.03 -11.22 14.60
C ARG A 216 -12.18 -12.04 15.16
N ALA A 217 -12.05 -12.58 16.38
CA ALA A 217 -13.11 -13.39 16.97
C ALA A 217 -14.30 -12.52 17.38
N ALA A 218 -14.03 -11.31 17.89
CA ALA A 218 -15.04 -10.31 18.18
C ALA A 218 -15.51 -9.51 16.95
N GLY A 219 -14.76 -9.55 15.84
CA GLY A 219 -15.05 -8.77 14.64
C GLY A 219 -14.77 -7.27 14.82
N VAL A 220 -13.77 -6.90 15.61
CA VAL A 220 -13.46 -5.51 16.00
C VAL A 220 -12.07 -5.09 15.53
N TYR A 221 -12.00 -3.94 14.86
CA TYR A 221 -10.74 -3.23 14.58
C TYR A 221 -10.62 -2.02 15.51
N PHE A 222 -9.45 -1.85 16.12
CA PHE A 222 -9.09 -0.64 16.86
C PHE A 222 -8.26 0.24 15.95
N ILE A 223 -8.80 1.40 15.56
CA ILE A 223 -8.17 2.30 14.60
C ILE A 223 -7.95 3.69 15.19
N ARG A 224 -6.84 4.31 14.78
CA ARG A 224 -6.56 5.72 15.02
C ARG A 224 -6.63 6.47 13.70
N TYR A 225 -7.32 7.61 13.69
CA TYR A 225 -7.20 8.56 12.60
C TYR A 225 -5.90 9.35 12.76
N THR A 226 -5.01 9.25 11.80
CA THR A 226 -3.76 10.01 11.77
C THR A 226 -3.85 11.08 10.70
N THR A 227 -3.66 12.34 11.07
CA THR A 227 -3.45 13.40 10.09
C THR A 227 -1.98 13.38 9.65
N ASP A 228 -1.74 13.61 8.37
CA ASP A 228 -0.40 13.50 7.77
C ASP A 228 0.64 14.42 8.47
N GLU A 229 0.20 15.57 9.02
CA GLU A 229 1.05 16.48 9.79
C GLU A 229 1.62 15.87 11.08
N GLU A 230 0.88 14.96 11.75
CA GLU A 230 1.34 14.33 12.99
C GLU A 230 2.40 13.25 12.73
N SER A 231 2.32 12.57 11.58
CA SER A 231 3.28 11.54 11.17
C SER A 231 4.67 12.12 10.88
N GLY A 232 4.73 13.30 10.26
CA GLY A 232 5.98 14.02 9.97
C GLY A 232 6.63 14.64 11.21
N LYS A 233 5.84 15.11 12.19
CA LYS A 233 6.35 15.76 13.42
C LYS A 233 7.07 14.79 14.37
N LYS A 234 6.68 13.51 14.43
CA LYS A 234 7.30 12.51 15.33
C LYS A 234 8.77 12.18 14.98
N ASN A 235 9.22 12.47 13.76
CA ASN A 235 10.62 12.27 13.36
C ASN A 235 11.52 13.50 13.57
N GLY A 236 10.97 14.64 14.03
CA GLY A 236 11.68 15.92 14.12
C GLY A 236 12.07 16.41 15.51
N SER A 237 11.70 15.73 16.61
CA SER A 237 12.04 16.22 17.97
C SER A 237 12.34 15.09 18.96
N ARG A 238 13.49 14.44 18.80
CA ARG A 238 14.25 13.94 19.96
C ARG A 238 15.31 14.99 20.30
N GLY A 239 14.85 16.08 20.90
CA GLY A 239 15.72 17.01 21.62
C GLY A 239 16.25 16.30 22.86
N PHE A 240 17.58 16.16 22.92
CA PHE A 240 18.29 15.67 24.09
C PHE A 240 18.11 16.68 25.22
N PHE A 241 17.39 16.31 26.28
CA PHE A 241 17.45 17.05 27.53
C PHE A 241 18.71 16.59 28.27
N SER A 242 19.65 17.52 28.44
CA SER A 242 20.59 17.57 29.56
C SER A 242 20.03 18.52 30.62
#